data_AF-A0A7Y7CRT8-F1
#
_entry.id   AF-A0A7Y7CRT8-F1
#
_cell.length_a   1.000
_cell.length_b   1.000
_cell.length_c   1.000
_cell.angle_alpha   90.00
_cell.angle_beta   90.00
_cell.angle_gamma   90.00
#
_symmetry.space_group_name_H-M   'P 1'
#
loop_
_entity.id
_entity.type
_entity.pdbx_description
1 polymer ?
#
loop_
_entity_poly.entity_id
_entity_poly.type
_entity_poly.pdbx_seq_one_letter_code
_entity_poly.pdbx_strand_id
1 'polypeptide(L)'
;MLRHFLQPHPTFGSYKNPVQHKVEASPYYWWWLALTMNDEYTELCDSLQKGSVTAATEREQQMLAVYKDFGDVRYEGGSHAAFAAWWTAEVGRYQSGRMMRRGEKLFAEAQTESVHHIYEPEHAAKITADERFIVLAIPKINDKKNVLEVLEKIVNKHFEARQGRDARNPKYSTALYPLSRSTVPSSISKAFKLLCKSEEMKAMGQRLNNADLAEMVGVEFADKGSKADGLIDKLDIFEKRRSDGNQVTRYMSQARKMIDNAAVGIFP
;
A
#
# COMPACT_ATOMS: atom_id res chain seq x y z
N MET A 1 3.44 -20.85 1.67
CA MET A 1 3.59 -19.91 2.81
C MET A 1 2.90 -18.59 2.43
N LEU A 2 2.20 -17.95 3.37
CA LEU A 2 1.63 -16.62 3.17
C LEU A 2 2.77 -15.61 2.98
N ARG A 3 2.64 -14.72 1.99
CA ARG A 3 3.61 -13.64 1.75
C ARG A 3 3.55 -12.62 2.89
N HIS A 4 4.71 -12.11 3.30
CA HIS A 4 4.79 -11.06 4.30
C HIS A 4 4.62 -9.69 3.62
N PHE A 5 3.77 -8.85 4.20
CA PHE A 5 3.59 -7.46 3.79
C PHE A 5 3.88 -6.57 4.99
N LEU A 6 4.63 -5.51 4.76
CA LEU A 6 4.99 -4.55 5.81
C LEU A 6 3.80 -3.68 6.24
N GLN A 7 2.85 -3.47 5.32
CA GLN A 7 1.65 -2.64 5.51
C GLN A 7 0.39 -3.49 5.25
N PRO A 8 -0.80 -3.04 5.72
CA PRO A 8 -2.03 -3.80 5.54
C PRO A 8 -2.29 -4.14 4.06
N HIS A 9 -2.33 -5.42 3.73
CA HIS A 9 -2.66 -5.89 2.38
C HIS A 9 -4.18 -6.06 2.24
N PRO A 10 -4.74 -6.00 1.03
CA PRO A 10 -6.19 -6.03 0.85
C PRO A 10 -6.77 -7.39 1.22
N THR A 11 -7.88 -7.38 1.94
CA THR A 11 -8.66 -8.58 2.27
C THR A 11 -10.02 -8.51 1.60
N PHE A 12 -10.19 -9.15 0.44
CA PHE A 12 -11.36 -8.91 -0.40
C PHE A 12 -12.68 -9.45 0.18
N GLY A 13 -12.64 -10.47 1.02
CA GLY A 13 -13.81 -11.28 1.34
C GLY A 13 -14.16 -12.16 0.14
N SER A 14 -15.00 -11.66 -0.76
CA SER A 14 -15.24 -12.28 -2.07
C SER A 14 -14.49 -11.54 -3.17
N TYR A 15 -13.85 -12.25 -4.10
CA TYR A 15 -13.18 -11.60 -5.24
C TYR A 15 -14.17 -11.00 -6.24
N LYS A 16 -15.36 -11.63 -6.40
CA LYS A 16 -16.40 -11.15 -7.31
C LYS A 16 -17.13 -9.93 -6.76
N ASN A 17 -17.37 -9.92 -5.45
CA ASN A 17 -18.07 -8.85 -4.74
C ASN A 17 -17.23 -8.42 -3.53
N PRO A 18 -16.12 -7.71 -3.74
CA PRO A 18 -15.22 -7.36 -2.65
C PRO A 18 -15.84 -6.36 -1.69
N VAL A 19 -15.52 -6.53 -0.41
CA VAL A 19 -16.05 -5.67 0.65
C VAL A 19 -15.24 -4.37 0.68
N GLN A 20 -15.89 -3.25 0.35
CA GLN A 20 -15.27 -1.92 0.20
C GLN A 20 -14.29 -1.55 1.31
N HIS A 21 -14.73 -1.56 2.58
CA HIS A 21 -13.90 -1.13 3.70
C HIS A 21 -12.63 -1.99 3.89
N LYS A 22 -12.66 -3.26 3.47
CA LYS A 22 -11.49 -4.15 3.58
C LYS A 22 -10.48 -3.94 2.45
N VAL A 23 -10.96 -3.50 1.28
CA VAL A 23 -10.10 -3.11 0.16
C VAL A 23 -9.46 -1.74 0.45
N GLU A 24 -10.27 -0.78 0.87
CA GLU A 24 -9.83 0.59 1.21
C GLU A 24 -8.89 0.66 2.43
N ALA A 25 -8.91 -0.37 3.28
CA ALA A 25 -7.96 -0.51 4.37
C ALA A 25 -6.52 -0.78 3.90
N SER A 26 -6.31 -1.10 2.63
CA SER A 26 -4.98 -1.31 2.06
C SER A 26 -4.47 -0.06 1.31
N PRO A 27 -3.27 0.46 1.62
CA PRO A 27 -2.67 1.55 0.85
C PRO A 27 -2.41 1.16 -0.60
N TYR A 28 -2.25 -0.12 -0.91
CA TYR A 28 -1.99 -0.60 -2.28
C TYR A 28 -3.21 -0.45 -3.20
N TYR A 29 -4.44 -0.48 -2.66
CA TYR A 29 -5.64 -0.14 -3.45
C TYR A 29 -5.57 1.31 -3.91
N TRP A 30 -5.19 2.21 -3.02
CA TRP A 30 -5.10 3.63 -3.34
C TRP A 30 -3.95 3.93 -4.31
N TRP A 31 -2.84 3.20 -4.23
CA TRP A 31 -1.79 3.28 -5.25
C TRP A 31 -2.31 2.89 -6.63
N TRP A 32 -2.97 1.73 -6.73
CA TRP A 32 -3.56 1.29 -7.98
C TRP A 32 -4.60 2.30 -8.51
N LEU A 33 -5.47 2.81 -7.64
CA LEU A 33 -6.47 3.83 -8.01
C LEU A 33 -5.79 5.12 -8.49
N ALA A 34 -4.70 5.54 -7.85
CA ALA A 34 -3.94 6.72 -8.25
C ALA A 34 -3.43 6.62 -9.69
N LEU A 35 -2.96 5.44 -10.10
CA LEU A 35 -2.56 5.20 -11.49
C LEU A 35 -3.72 5.32 -12.48
N THR A 36 -4.92 4.88 -12.12
CA THR A 36 -6.11 5.01 -12.98
C THR A 36 -6.56 6.46 -13.17
N MET A 37 -6.11 7.37 -12.29
CA MET A 37 -6.43 8.80 -12.31
C MET A 37 -5.27 9.63 -12.90
N ASN A 38 -4.19 9.01 -13.35
CA ASN A 38 -3.04 9.71 -13.90
C ASN A 38 -3.17 9.82 -15.43
N ASP A 39 -3.28 11.05 -15.93
CA ASP A 39 -3.48 11.33 -17.35
C ASP A 39 -2.27 10.89 -18.19
N GLU A 40 -1.04 11.18 -17.74
CA GLU A 40 0.19 10.77 -18.44
C GLU A 40 0.30 9.23 -18.54
N TYR A 41 -0.07 8.51 -17.48
CA TYR A 41 -0.11 7.04 -17.49
C TYR A 41 -1.17 6.51 -18.44
N THR A 42 -2.33 7.19 -18.51
CA THR A 42 -3.41 6.85 -19.44
C THR A 42 -2.97 7.02 -20.90
N GLU A 43 -2.31 8.13 -21.22
CA GLU A 43 -1.73 8.39 -22.55
C GLU A 43 -0.64 7.39 -22.92
N LEU A 44 0.18 6.99 -21.94
CA LEU A 44 1.18 5.93 -22.12
C LEU A 44 0.52 4.59 -22.46
N CYS A 45 -0.57 4.23 -21.76
CA CYS A 45 -1.32 3.02 -22.05
C CYS A 45 -1.86 3.02 -23.49
N ASP A 46 -2.43 4.14 -23.95
CA ASP A 46 -2.92 4.28 -25.33
C ASP A 46 -1.80 4.16 -26.37
N SER A 47 -0.64 4.76 -26.08
CA SER A 47 0.52 4.71 -26.96
C SER A 47 1.08 3.29 -27.08
N LEU A 48 1.15 2.56 -25.96
CA LEU A 48 1.62 1.18 -25.92
C LEU A 48 0.63 0.18 -26.55
N GLN A 49 -0.67 0.48 -26.54
CA GLN A 49 -1.65 -0.29 -27.31
C GLN A 49 -1.48 -0.11 -28.83
N LYS A 50 -0.97 1.05 -29.28
CA LYS A 50 -0.73 1.36 -30.69
C LYS A 50 0.62 0.85 -31.21
N GLY A 51 1.56 0.52 -30.32
CA GLY A 51 2.88 0.03 -30.70
C GLY A 51 3.90 0.10 -29.56
N SER A 52 5.18 0.01 -29.89
CA SER A 52 6.25 0.18 -28.89
C SER A 52 6.55 1.66 -28.68
N VAL A 53 6.73 2.05 -27.41
CA VAL A 53 7.17 3.40 -27.02
C VAL A 53 8.60 3.32 -26.50
N THR A 54 9.48 4.16 -27.02
CA THR A 54 10.82 4.41 -26.48
C THR A 54 10.78 5.64 -25.58
N ALA A 55 11.21 5.51 -24.33
CA ALA A 55 11.33 6.64 -23.43
C ALA A 55 12.49 7.56 -23.81
N ALA A 56 12.21 8.87 -23.86
CA ALA A 56 13.19 9.92 -24.10
C ALA A 56 13.70 10.55 -22.79
N THR A 57 12.92 10.47 -21.72
CA THR A 57 13.24 11.06 -20.41
C THR A 57 13.32 10.00 -19.30
N GLU A 58 14.00 10.33 -18.20
CA GLU A 58 14.04 9.47 -17.01
C GLU A 58 12.63 9.19 -16.45
N ARG A 59 11.74 10.21 -16.46
CA ARG A 59 10.35 10.07 -16.04
C ARG A 59 9.61 9.03 -16.88
N GLU A 60 9.74 9.11 -18.20
CA GLU A 60 9.11 8.14 -19.11
C GLU A 60 9.71 6.72 -18.93
N GLN A 61 11.02 6.61 -18.66
CA GLN A 61 11.64 5.32 -18.34
C GLN A 61 11.04 4.70 -17.07
N GLN A 62 10.85 5.52 -16.02
CA GLN A 62 10.18 5.09 -14.79
C GLN A 62 8.73 4.67 -15.06
N MET A 63 7.98 5.45 -15.84
CA MET A 63 6.61 5.10 -16.21
C MET A 63 6.51 3.81 -17.03
N LEU A 64 7.44 3.57 -17.95
CA LEU A 64 7.53 2.31 -18.69
C LEU A 64 7.83 1.12 -17.77
N ALA A 65 8.67 1.32 -16.75
CA ALA A 65 8.93 0.29 -15.73
C ALA A 65 7.66 -0.03 -14.92
N VAL A 66 6.92 1.01 -14.49
CA VAL A 66 5.62 0.83 -13.83
C VAL A 66 4.64 0.10 -14.74
N TYR A 67 4.52 0.50 -16.01
CA TYR A 67 3.62 -0.15 -16.96
C TYR A 67 3.97 -1.62 -17.18
N LYS A 68 5.27 -1.97 -17.25
CA LYS A 68 5.71 -3.36 -17.38
C LYS A 68 5.21 -4.26 -16.23
N ASP A 69 5.12 -3.70 -15.03
CA ASP A 69 4.72 -4.43 -13.82
C ASP A 69 3.22 -4.37 -13.54
N PHE A 70 2.60 -3.21 -13.72
CA PHE A 70 1.19 -2.95 -13.42
C PHE A 70 0.28 -3.26 -14.61
N GLY A 71 0.76 -3.04 -15.83
CA GLY A 71 0.00 -3.11 -17.08
C GLY A 71 -1.02 -1.97 -17.22
N ASP A 72 -1.95 -2.13 -18.15
CA ASP A 72 -3.11 -1.25 -18.24
C ASP A 72 -4.02 -1.47 -17.03
N VAL A 73 -4.12 -0.46 -16.16
CA VAL A 73 -4.92 -0.52 -14.93
C VAL A 73 -6.33 0.04 -15.10
N ARG A 74 -6.64 0.61 -16.27
CA ARG A 74 -7.94 1.19 -16.55
C ARG A 74 -9.01 0.09 -16.48
N TYR A 75 -10.19 0.49 -16.04
CA TYR A 75 -11.25 -0.47 -15.74
C TYR A 75 -12.62 0.13 -16.07
N GLU A 76 -13.57 -0.78 -16.28
CA GLU A 76 -14.99 -0.46 -16.36
C GLU A 76 -15.71 -0.98 -15.12
N GLY A 77 -16.76 -0.28 -14.70
CA GLY A 77 -17.57 -0.66 -13.54
C GLY A 77 -16.94 -0.32 -12.19
N GLY A 78 -16.97 -1.25 -11.24
CA GLY A 78 -16.60 -1.01 -9.84
C GLY A 78 -15.09 -1.13 -9.59
N SER A 79 -14.48 -0.06 -9.07
CA SER A 79 -13.04 0.02 -8.77
C SER A 79 -12.55 -1.10 -7.85
N HIS A 80 -13.32 -1.48 -6.83
CA HIS A 80 -12.92 -2.53 -5.89
C HIS A 80 -12.84 -3.91 -6.55
N ALA A 81 -13.78 -4.23 -7.45
CA ALA A 81 -13.78 -5.49 -8.19
C ALA A 81 -12.67 -5.52 -9.23
N ALA A 82 -12.47 -4.41 -9.95
CA ALA A 82 -11.36 -4.25 -10.88
C ALA A 82 -10.01 -4.41 -10.19
N PHE A 83 -9.82 -3.77 -9.04
CA PHE A 83 -8.61 -3.93 -8.24
C PHE A 83 -8.43 -5.36 -7.74
N ALA A 84 -9.50 -6.04 -7.29
CA ALA A 84 -9.42 -7.43 -6.86
C ALA A 84 -8.96 -8.36 -7.99
N ALA A 85 -9.48 -8.16 -9.20
CA ALA A 85 -9.06 -8.89 -10.39
C ALA A 85 -7.60 -8.59 -10.74
N TRP A 86 -7.22 -7.30 -10.78
CA TRP A 86 -5.85 -6.86 -11.05
C TRP A 86 -4.85 -7.43 -10.03
N TRP A 87 -5.18 -7.38 -8.74
CA TRP A 87 -4.34 -7.87 -7.64
C TRP A 87 -4.09 -9.37 -7.72
N THR A 88 -5.13 -10.13 -8.09
CA THR A 88 -5.11 -11.60 -8.09
C THR A 88 -4.67 -12.23 -9.40
N ALA A 89 -4.43 -11.43 -10.44
CA ALA A 89 -3.94 -11.89 -11.73
C ALA A 89 -2.66 -12.73 -11.57
N GLU A 90 -2.60 -13.86 -12.28
CA GLU A 90 -1.42 -14.73 -12.35
C GLU A 90 -0.31 -14.03 -13.13
N VAL A 91 0.85 -13.86 -12.49
CA VAL A 91 2.06 -13.25 -13.08
C VAL A 91 3.24 -14.22 -13.13
N GLY A 92 3.00 -15.48 -12.78
CA GLY A 92 3.99 -16.54 -12.73
C GLY A 92 3.66 -17.59 -11.68
N ARG A 93 4.62 -18.48 -11.41
CA ARG A 93 4.50 -19.54 -10.42
C ARG A 93 5.74 -19.60 -9.55
N TYR A 94 5.56 -19.90 -8.27
CA TYR A 94 6.66 -20.21 -7.37
C TYR A 94 7.23 -21.59 -7.69
N GLN A 95 8.45 -21.87 -7.23
CA GLN A 95 9.05 -23.22 -7.32
C GLN A 95 8.16 -24.30 -6.68
N SER A 96 7.36 -23.94 -5.67
CA SER A 96 6.37 -24.82 -5.05
C SER A 96 5.15 -25.15 -5.93
N GLY A 97 5.05 -24.59 -7.14
CA GLY A 97 3.90 -24.73 -8.03
C GLY A 97 2.72 -23.80 -7.72
N ARG A 98 2.76 -23.07 -6.59
CA ARG A 98 1.74 -22.08 -6.22
C ARG A 98 1.71 -20.92 -7.24
N MET A 99 0.51 -20.51 -7.63
CA MET A 99 0.28 -19.33 -8.45
C MET A 99 0.81 -18.06 -7.75
N MET A 100 1.59 -17.27 -8.47
CA MET A 100 2.05 -15.95 -8.03
C MET A 100 1.04 -14.89 -8.47
N ARG A 101 0.45 -14.21 -7.50
CA ARG A 101 -0.47 -13.09 -7.73
C ARG A 101 0.30 -11.80 -7.95
N ARG A 102 -0.19 -10.92 -8.84
CA ARG A 102 0.43 -9.63 -9.13
C ARG A 102 0.73 -8.81 -7.87
N GLY A 103 -0.27 -8.60 -7.01
CA GLY A 103 -0.07 -7.81 -5.80
C GLY A 103 0.94 -8.41 -4.83
N GLU A 104 1.05 -9.73 -4.77
CA GLU A 104 2.10 -10.41 -3.99
C GLU A 104 3.49 -10.20 -4.58
N LYS A 105 3.62 -10.23 -5.92
CA LYS A 105 4.90 -10.01 -6.59
C LYS A 105 5.41 -8.58 -6.35
N LEU A 106 4.52 -7.59 -6.43
CA LEU A 106 4.89 -6.18 -6.42
C LEU A 106 5.09 -5.62 -5.01
N PHE A 107 4.22 -6.00 -4.07
CA PHE A 107 4.13 -5.32 -2.76
C PHE A 107 4.51 -6.19 -1.57
N ALA A 108 4.67 -7.50 -1.74
CA ALA A 108 5.15 -8.33 -0.65
C ALA A 108 6.67 -8.24 -0.55
N GLU A 109 7.17 -8.45 0.66
CA GLU A 109 8.59 -8.57 0.93
C GLU A 109 9.18 -9.75 0.13
N ALA A 110 10.41 -9.55 -0.35
CA ALA A 110 11.17 -10.59 -1.03
C ALA A 110 11.30 -11.79 -0.09
N GLN A 111 10.94 -12.97 -0.60
CA GLN A 111 11.11 -14.19 0.18
C GLN A 111 12.53 -14.67 -0.04
N THR A 112 13.46 -14.20 0.80
CA THR A 112 14.88 -14.52 0.67
C THR A 112 15.14 -15.99 1.00
N GLU A 113 14.58 -16.53 2.09
CA GLU A 113 14.49 -17.96 2.40
C GLU A 113 13.42 -18.18 3.49
N SER A 114 12.60 -19.24 3.37
CA SER A 114 11.62 -19.58 4.42
C SER A 114 12.22 -20.52 5.47
N VAL A 115 11.78 -20.44 6.73
CA VAL A 115 12.14 -21.45 7.76
C VAL A 115 11.65 -22.82 7.30
N HIS A 116 12.55 -23.80 7.20
CA HIS A 116 12.24 -25.18 6.85
C HIS A 116 13.18 -26.14 7.56
N HIS A 117 12.74 -27.40 7.72
CA HIS A 117 13.57 -28.43 8.29
C HIS A 117 14.54 -28.97 7.22
N ILE A 118 15.82 -29.02 7.55
CA ILE A 118 16.88 -29.55 6.67
C ILE A 118 17.09 -31.01 7.04
N TYR A 119 16.91 -31.90 6.08
CA TYR A 119 17.11 -33.34 6.26
C TYR A 119 18.46 -33.84 5.74
N GLU A 120 19.03 -33.13 4.76
CA GLU A 120 20.21 -33.57 4.03
C GLU A 120 21.51 -33.05 4.67
N PRO A 121 22.47 -33.93 4.99
CA PRO A 121 23.75 -33.54 5.60
C PRO A 121 24.55 -32.52 4.75
N GLU A 122 24.54 -32.64 3.42
CA GLU A 122 25.26 -31.72 2.54
C GLU A 122 24.67 -30.30 2.58
N HIS A 123 23.34 -30.19 2.67
CA HIS A 123 22.67 -28.90 2.80
C HIS A 123 22.95 -28.27 4.17
N ALA A 124 22.99 -29.08 5.23
CA ALA A 124 23.38 -28.63 6.57
C ALA A 124 24.81 -28.09 6.62
N ALA A 125 25.76 -28.73 5.94
CA ALA A 125 27.15 -28.27 5.86
C ALA A 125 27.27 -26.89 5.18
N LYS A 126 26.52 -26.66 4.09
CA LYS A 126 26.52 -25.36 3.39
C LYS A 126 25.96 -24.23 4.26
N ILE A 127 24.87 -24.50 4.97
CA ILE A 127 24.20 -23.50 5.84
C ILE A 127 25.04 -23.17 7.08
N THR A 128 25.79 -24.14 7.61
CA THR A 128 26.65 -23.93 8.79
C THR A 128 27.78 -22.93 8.51
N ALA A 129 28.19 -22.78 7.25
CA ALA A 129 29.21 -21.82 6.85
C ALA A 129 28.66 -20.43 6.47
N ASP A 130 27.33 -20.26 6.44
CA ASP A 130 26.68 -19.05 5.97
C ASP A 130 26.18 -18.21 7.15
N GLU A 131 26.76 -17.01 7.32
CA GLU A 131 26.44 -16.08 8.41
C GLU A 131 25.00 -15.57 8.40
N ARG A 132 24.25 -15.79 7.30
CA ARG A 132 22.83 -15.43 7.21
C ARG A 132 21.91 -16.35 8.00
N PHE A 133 22.40 -17.52 8.43
CA PHE A 133 21.60 -18.52 9.11
C PHE A 133 22.03 -18.74 10.56
N ILE A 134 21.05 -19.09 11.39
CA ILE A 134 21.29 -19.60 12.74
C ILE A 134 21.03 -21.11 12.70
N VAL A 135 22.06 -21.90 12.97
CA VAL A 135 21.94 -23.36 13.07
C VAL A 135 21.64 -23.75 14.52
N LEU A 136 20.57 -24.52 14.71
CA LEU A 136 20.08 -24.94 16.02
C LEU A 136 20.05 -26.46 16.12
N ALA A 137 20.80 -27.02 17.05
CA ALA A 137 20.74 -28.44 17.39
C ALA A 137 19.77 -28.65 18.57
N ILE A 138 18.65 -29.33 18.33
CA ILE A 138 17.62 -29.58 19.36
C ILE A 138 17.59 -31.07 19.69
N PRO A 139 18.07 -31.49 20.88
CA PRO A 139 17.95 -32.86 21.34
C PRO A 139 16.48 -33.27 21.51
N LYS A 140 16.09 -34.43 20.98
CA LYS A 140 14.71 -34.97 21.08
C LYS A 140 14.31 -35.43 22.48
N ILE A 141 15.22 -35.36 23.45
CA ILE A 141 15.03 -35.79 24.84
C ILE A 141 14.35 -34.68 25.66
N ASN A 142 14.42 -33.42 25.20
CA ASN A 142 13.92 -32.28 25.93
C ASN A 142 12.40 -32.17 25.87
N ASP A 143 11.78 -31.71 26.96
CA ASP A 143 10.37 -31.34 26.95
C ASP A 143 10.12 -30.22 25.93
N LYS A 144 9.03 -30.35 25.18
CA LYS A 144 8.65 -29.44 24.09
C LYS A 144 8.55 -28.00 24.58
N LYS A 145 8.02 -27.80 25.79
CA LYS A 145 7.87 -26.46 26.38
C LYS A 145 9.22 -25.78 26.57
N ASN A 146 10.18 -26.48 27.17
CA ASN A 146 11.53 -25.98 27.41
C ASN A 146 12.24 -25.65 26.09
N VAL A 147 12.08 -26.50 25.06
CA VAL A 147 12.64 -26.24 23.73
C VAL A 147 12.11 -24.93 23.16
N LEU A 148 10.79 -24.70 23.21
CA LEU A 148 10.18 -23.47 22.66
C LEU A 148 10.65 -22.21 23.40
N GLU A 149 10.74 -22.24 24.73
CA GLU A 149 11.22 -21.09 25.51
C GLU A 149 12.70 -20.74 25.20
N VAL A 150 13.55 -21.76 25.01
CA VAL A 150 14.96 -21.55 24.64
C VAL A 150 15.08 -21.06 23.20
N LEU A 151 14.29 -21.62 22.28
CA LEU A 151 14.23 -21.15 20.89
C LEU A 151 13.86 -19.68 20.81
N GLU A 152 12.83 -19.25 21.54
CA GLU A 152 12.40 -17.85 21.60
C GLU A 152 13.53 -16.93 22.08
N LYS A 153 14.27 -17.34 23.13
CA LYS A 153 15.44 -16.57 23.63
C LYS A 153 16.55 -16.44 22.59
N ILE A 154 16.87 -17.52 21.87
CA ILE A 154 17.92 -17.49 20.84
C ILE A 154 17.48 -16.60 19.67
N VAL A 155 16.23 -16.75 19.21
CA VAL A 155 15.66 -15.90 18.16
C VAL A 155 15.71 -14.43 18.58
N ASN A 156 15.24 -14.07 19.76
CA ASN A 156 15.23 -12.68 20.24
C ASN A 156 16.63 -12.07 20.41
N LYS A 157 17.69 -12.89 20.56
CA LYS A 157 19.07 -12.42 20.66
C LYS A 157 19.67 -12.06 19.29
N HIS A 158 19.33 -12.82 18.26
CA HIS A 158 19.92 -12.67 16.93
C HIS A 158 19.06 -11.85 15.98
N PHE A 159 17.75 -11.77 16.23
CA PHE A 159 16.85 -10.91 15.48
C PHE A 159 16.54 -9.67 16.31
N GLU A 160 16.83 -8.49 15.75
CA GLU A 160 16.33 -7.25 16.34
C GLU A 160 14.80 -7.30 16.35
N ALA A 161 14.22 -7.31 17.54
CA ALA A 161 12.79 -7.16 17.70
C ALA A 161 12.38 -5.73 17.30
N ARG A 162 12.13 -5.51 16.00
CA ARG A 162 11.51 -4.28 15.54
C ARG A 162 10.06 -4.30 15.99
N GLN A 163 9.72 -3.45 16.94
CA GLN A 163 8.37 -3.36 17.51
C GLN A 163 7.67 -2.07 17.08
N GLY A 164 6.34 -2.09 17.13
CA GLY A 164 5.52 -0.90 16.91
C GLY A 164 5.70 -0.27 15.52
N ARG A 165 6.02 1.03 15.48
CA ARG A 165 6.11 1.81 14.24
C ARG A 165 7.32 1.43 13.38
N ASP A 166 8.41 1.00 14.01
CA ASP A 166 9.63 0.62 13.28
C ASP A 166 9.49 -0.73 12.56
N ALA A 167 8.65 -1.62 13.09
CA ALA A 167 8.29 -2.89 12.44
C ALA A 167 7.59 -2.71 11.09
N ARG A 168 6.98 -1.53 10.86
CA ARG A 168 6.24 -1.20 9.63
C ARG A 168 6.93 -0.12 8.80
N ASN A 169 8.16 0.25 9.13
CA ASN A 169 8.87 1.35 8.49
C ASN A 169 9.30 0.95 7.07
N PRO A 170 8.73 1.58 6.01
CA PRO A 170 9.00 1.17 4.63
C PRO A 170 10.44 1.32 4.16
N LYS A 171 11.28 2.05 4.91
CA LYS A 171 12.73 2.11 4.68
C LYS A 171 13.39 0.73 4.63
N TYR A 172 12.83 -0.26 5.32
CA TYR A 172 13.35 -1.62 5.38
C TYR A 172 12.63 -2.59 4.45
N SER A 173 11.73 -2.09 3.60
CA SER A 173 11.01 -2.93 2.66
C SER A 173 11.93 -3.36 1.51
N THR A 174 11.77 -4.60 1.12
CA THR A 174 12.39 -5.32 0.01
C THR A 174 11.39 -5.60 -1.12
N ALA A 175 10.17 -5.08 -0.99
CA ALA A 175 9.18 -5.14 -2.06
C ALA A 175 9.68 -4.39 -3.31
N LEU A 176 9.18 -4.76 -4.49
CA LEU A 176 9.50 -4.05 -5.73
C LEU A 176 8.97 -2.61 -5.70
N TYR A 177 7.79 -2.42 -5.11
CA TYR A 177 7.13 -1.13 -4.94
C TYR A 177 6.85 -0.89 -3.44
N PRO A 178 7.87 -0.51 -2.65
CA PRO A 178 7.67 -0.19 -1.24
C PRO A 178 6.93 1.14 -1.10
N LEU A 179 6.18 1.32 -0.01
CA LEU A 179 5.63 2.63 0.29
C LEU A 179 6.77 3.61 0.62
N SER A 180 6.61 4.90 0.28
CA SER A 180 7.61 5.93 0.59
C SER A 180 7.75 6.19 2.10
N ARG A 181 6.67 5.98 2.86
CA ARG A 181 6.55 6.23 4.29
C ARG A 181 5.41 5.42 4.88
N SER A 182 5.41 5.25 6.21
CA SER A 182 4.30 4.59 6.88
C SER A 182 3.02 5.40 6.68
N THR A 183 1.95 4.73 6.25
CA THR A 183 0.69 5.38 5.87
C THR A 183 -0.44 5.02 6.80
N VAL A 184 -1.38 5.94 6.96
CA VAL A 184 -2.68 5.65 7.58
C VAL A 184 -3.72 5.57 6.47
N PRO A 185 -4.27 4.37 6.15
CA PRO A 185 -5.20 4.19 5.03
C PRO A 185 -6.42 5.11 5.07
N SER A 186 -6.93 5.44 6.26
CA SER A 186 -8.05 6.38 6.41
C SER A 186 -7.70 7.81 5.98
N SER A 187 -6.45 8.23 6.13
CA SER A 187 -5.99 9.55 5.67
C SER A 187 -5.92 9.61 4.15
N ILE A 188 -5.42 8.55 3.51
CA ILE A 188 -5.41 8.42 2.04
C ILE A 188 -6.85 8.37 1.51
N SER A 189 -7.72 7.57 2.12
CA SER A 189 -9.14 7.49 1.76
C SER A 189 -9.83 8.86 1.79
N LYS A 190 -9.59 9.66 2.85
CA LYS A 190 -10.09 11.05 2.92
C LYS A 190 -9.57 11.90 1.76
N ALA A 191 -8.26 11.83 1.47
CA ALA A 191 -7.63 12.59 0.39
C ALA A 191 -8.26 12.31 -0.98
N PHE A 192 -8.40 11.03 -1.32
CA PHE A 192 -8.96 10.60 -2.60
C PHE A 192 -10.46 10.90 -2.70
N LYS A 193 -11.25 10.64 -1.65
CA LYS A 193 -12.70 10.95 -1.67
C LYS A 193 -12.98 12.44 -1.90
N LEU A 194 -12.22 13.32 -1.25
CA LEU A 194 -12.31 14.76 -1.48
C LEU A 194 -11.93 15.15 -2.92
N LEU A 195 -10.85 14.57 -3.45
CA LEU A 195 -10.39 14.85 -4.80
C LEU A 195 -11.42 14.39 -5.85
N CYS A 196 -11.83 13.12 -5.80
CA CYS A 196 -12.83 12.55 -6.71
C CYS A 196 -14.11 13.39 -6.67
N LYS A 197 -14.59 13.74 -5.47
CA LYS A 197 -15.81 14.54 -5.36
C LYS A 197 -15.63 15.94 -5.94
N SER A 198 -14.48 16.59 -5.70
CA SER A 198 -14.18 17.89 -6.30
C SER A 198 -14.23 17.84 -7.83
N GLU A 199 -13.71 16.78 -8.44
CA GLU A 199 -13.66 16.61 -9.89
C GLU A 199 -15.03 16.28 -10.48
N GLU A 200 -15.84 15.45 -9.80
CA GLU A 200 -17.26 15.25 -10.16
C GLU A 200 -18.03 16.57 -10.19
N MET A 201 -17.88 17.41 -9.15
CA MET A 201 -18.61 18.67 -9.05
C MET A 201 -18.18 19.66 -10.14
N LYS A 202 -16.88 19.71 -10.45
CA LYS A 202 -16.35 20.50 -11.56
C LYS A 202 -16.91 20.03 -12.91
N ALA A 203 -16.99 18.72 -13.14
CA ALA A 203 -17.57 18.15 -14.35
C ALA A 203 -19.06 18.49 -14.50
N MET A 204 -19.79 18.61 -13.39
CA MET A 204 -21.18 19.08 -13.36
C MET A 204 -21.32 20.61 -13.45
N GLY A 205 -20.22 21.37 -13.61
CA GLY A 205 -20.22 22.83 -13.67
C GLY A 205 -20.54 23.52 -12.33
N GLN A 206 -20.52 22.78 -11.21
CA GLN A 206 -20.84 23.32 -9.90
C GLN A 206 -19.59 23.80 -9.17
N ARG A 207 -19.59 25.06 -8.72
CA ARG A 207 -18.56 25.62 -7.85
C ARG A 207 -18.98 25.48 -6.39
N LEU A 208 -18.33 24.58 -5.67
CA LEU A 208 -18.47 24.44 -4.21
C LEU A 208 -17.27 25.04 -3.50
N ASN A 209 -17.53 25.62 -2.34
CA ASN A 209 -16.47 25.97 -1.41
C ASN A 209 -15.89 24.66 -0.81
N ASN A 210 -14.59 24.65 -0.56
CA ASN A 210 -13.90 23.49 0.01
C ASN A 210 -14.46 23.08 1.38
N ALA A 211 -14.97 24.02 2.18
CA ALA A 211 -15.63 23.71 3.44
C ALA A 211 -16.91 22.87 3.23
N ASP A 212 -17.72 23.23 2.24
CA ASP A 212 -18.95 22.51 1.90
C ASP A 212 -18.65 21.13 1.29
N LEU A 213 -17.50 21.00 0.61
CA LEU A 213 -17.03 19.73 0.09
C LEU A 213 -16.74 18.71 1.21
N ALA A 214 -16.17 19.16 2.34
CA ALA A 214 -15.90 18.29 3.47
C ALA A 214 -17.20 17.71 4.07
N GLU A 215 -18.19 18.58 4.25
CA GLU A 215 -19.53 18.21 4.76
C GLU A 215 -20.23 17.23 3.81
N MET A 216 -20.20 17.50 2.50
CA MET A 216 -20.82 16.63 1.50
C MET A 216 -20.21 15.22 1.45
N VAL A 217 -18.90 15.09 1.69
CA VAL A 217 -18.19 13.79 1.71
C VAL A 217 -18.30 13.12 3.10
N GLY A 218 -18.80 13.83 4.12
CA GLY A 218 -18.85 13.34 5.50
C GLY A 218 -17.46 13.20 6.13
N VAL A 219 -16.52 14.06 5.74
CA VAL A 219 -15.15 14.06 6.29
C VAL A 219 -15.04 15.07 7.41
N GLU A 220 -14.88 14.56 8.63
CA GLU A 220 -14.56 15.40 9.78
C GLU A 220 -13.06 15.59 9.93
N PHE A 221 -12.67 16.82 10.27
CA PHE A 221 -11.32 17.17 10.66
C PHE A 221 -11.25 17.46 12.16
N ALA A 222 -10.10 17.18 12.77
CA ALA A 222 -9.89 17.45 14.18
C ALA A 222 -9.79 18.97 14.41
N ASP A 223 -10.57 19.46 15.37
CA ASP A 223 -10.50 20.86 15.79
C ASP A 223 -9.13 21.12 16.44
N LYS A 224 -8.33 21.99 15.82
CA LYS A 224 -7.09 22.49 16.43
C LYS A 224 -7.43 23.62 17.40
N GLY A 225 -7.98 23.23 18.54
CA GLY A 225 -8.10 24.08 19.73
C GLY A 225 -9.52 24.52 20.06
N SER A 226 -10.04 23.95 21.14
CA SER A 226 -10.86 24.66 22.13
C SER A 226 -10.89 23.84 23.42
N LYS A 227 -9.78 23.88 24.17
CA LYS A 227 -9.88 23.76 25.62
C LYS A 227 -10.26 25.15 26.15
N ALA A 228 -11.56 25.41 26.29
CA ALA A 228 -12.16 26.27 27.33
C ALA A 228 -13.63 26.56 26.98
N ASP A 229 -14.49 26.28 27.96
CA ASP A 229 -15.83 26.82 28.21
C ASP A 229 -16.61 27.51 27.07
N GLY A 230 -17.69 26.84 26.65
CA GLY A 230 -19.03 27.33 26.95
C GLY A 230 -19.62 28.51 26.15
N LEU A 231 -18.90 29.10 25.19
CA LEU A 231 -19.45 30.09 24.25
C LEU A 231 -19.01 29.75 22.83
N ILE A 232 -19.82 28.96 22.12
CA ILE A 232 -19.70 28.76 20.68
C ILE A 232 -20.17 30.06 20.02
N ASP A 233 -19.26 31.01 19.90
CA ASP A 233 -19.49 32.28 19.26
C ASP A 233 -19.52 32.08 17.73
N LYS A 234 -20.28 32.88 16.98
CA LYS A 234 -20.39 32.73 15.50
C LYS A 234 -19.04 32.84 14.78
N LEU A 235 -18.04 33.44 15.44
CA LEU A 235 -16.64 33.46 15.04
C LEU A 235 -16.03 32.06 14.94
N ASP A 236 -16.36 31.15 15.86
CA ASP A 236 -15.86 29.77 15.90
C ASP A 236 -16.32 28.97 14.67
N ILE A 237 -17.58 29.16 14.24
CA ILE A 237 -18.11 28.49 13.03
C ILE A 237 -17.37 28.98 11.77
N PHE A 238 -17.08 30.28 11.66
CA PHE A 238 -16.35 30.82 10.52
C PHE A 238 -14.89 30.35 10.50
N GLU A 239 -14.22 30.36 11.66
CA GLU A 239 -12.86 29.86 11.81
C GLU A 239 -12.75 28.37 11.50
N LYS A 240 -13.72 27.57 11.96
CA LYS A 240 -13.84 26.15 11.63
C LYS A 240 -14.02 25.92 10.13
N ARG A 241 -14.97 26.61 9.49
CA ARG A 241 -15.17 26.52 8.03
C ARG A 241 -13.90 26.89 7.25
N ARG A 242 -13.17 27.91 7.70
CA ARG A 242 -11.87 28.28 7.09
C ARG A 242 -10.80 27.21 7.31
N SER A 243 -10.71 26.66 8.52
CA SER A 243 -9.79 25.57 8.87
C SER A 243 -10.06 24.33 8.02
N ASP A 244 -11.33 23.92 7.91
CA ASP A 244 -11.76 22.77 7.11
C ASP A 244 -11.46 23.00 5.63
N GLY A 245 -11.78 24.20 5.11
CA GLY A 245 -11.41 24.57 3.74
C GLY A 245 -9.91 24.46 3.47
N ASN A 246 -9.06 24.89 4.40
CA ASN A 246 -7.61 24.74 4.30
C ASN A 246 -7.16 23.28 4.36
N GLN A 247 -7.79 22.46 5.20
CA GLN A 247 -7.49 21.03 5.30
C GLN A 247 -7.87 20.30 4.01
N VAL A 248 -9.06 20.57 3.46
CA VAL A 248 -9.49 20.03 2.16
C VAL A 248 -8.49 20.37 1.05
N THR A 249 -8.04 21.63 0.96
CA THR A 249 -6.99 22.03 0.01
C THR A 249 -5.71 21.19 0.17
N ARG A 250 -5.26 20.97 1.41
CA ARG A 250 -4.06 20.15 1.69
C ARG A 250 -4.26 18.70 1.30
N TYR A 251 -5.40 18.10 1.64
CA TYR A 251 -5.71 16.71 1.30
C TYR A 251 -5.82 16.50 -0.22
N MET A 252 -6.46 17.41 -0.94
CA MET A 252 -6.52 17.35 -2.40
C MET A 252 -5.14 17.52 -3.04
N SER A 253 -4.31 18.43 -2.52
CA SER A 253 -2.92 18.59 -2.99
C SER A 253 -2.08 17.32 -2.76
N GLN A 254 -2.27 16.66 -1.61
CA GLN A 254 -1.63 15.37 -1.34
C GLN A 254 -2.12 14.28 -2.29
N ALA A 255 -3.42 14.22 -2.59
CA ALA A 255 -3.98 13.27 -3.57
C ALA A 255 -3.40 13.47 -4.98
N ARG A 256 -3.32 14.72 -5.46
CA ARG A 256 -2.69 15.03 -6.76
C ARG A 256 -1.22 14.60 -6.79
N LYS A 257 -0.46 14.91 -5.73
CA LYS A 257 0.93 14.47 -5.63
C LYS A 257 1.07 12.94 -5.61
N MET A 258 0.17 12.24 -4.92
CA MET A 258 0.13 10.78 -4.92
C MET A 258 -0.16 10.21 -6.32
N ILE A 259 -1.06 10.84 -7.09
CA ILE A 259 -1.36 10.48 -8.49
C ILE A 259 -0.14 10.70 -9.39
N ASP A 260 0.52 11.84 -9.30
CA ASP A 260 1.70 12.17 -10.11
C ASP A 260 2.89 11.23 -9.80
N ASN A 261 3.09 10.91 -8.52
CA ASN A 261 4.15 10.02 -8.05
C ASN A 261 3.88 8.56 -8.40
N ALA A 262 2.62 8.12 -8.38
CA ALA A 262 2.26 6.73 -8.64
C ALA A 262 2.74 6.28 -10.03
N ALA A 263 2.64 7.17 -11.02
CA ALA A 263 3.10 6.93 -12.40
C ALA A 263 4.60 6.61 -12.50
N VAL A 264 5.41 7.08 -11.56
CA VAL A 264 6.87 6.83 -11.51
C VAL A 264 7.25 5.81 -10.43
N GLY A 265 6.29 5.06 -9.90
CA GLY A 265 6.57 3.97 -8.96
C GLY A 265 6.80 4.44 -7.52
N ILE A 266 6.31 5.61 -7.14
CA ILE A 266 6.41 6.15 -5.77
C ILE A 266 5.02 6.36 -5.18
N PHE A 267 4.78 5.90 -3.95
CA PHE A 267 3.52 6.17 -3.25
C PHE A 267 3.63 5.96 -1.72
N PRO A 268 2.91 6.72 -0.88
CA PRO A 268 2.26 7.99 -1.19
C PRO A 268 3.25 9.16 -1.26
#